data_AF-A0A2W6WNS4-F1
#
_entry.id   AF-A0A2W6WNS4-F1
#
_cell.length_a   1.000
_cell.length_b   1.000
_cell.length_c   1.000
_cell.angle_alpha   90.00
_cell.angle_beta   90.00
_cell.angle_gamma   90.00
#
_symmetry.space_group_name_H-M   'P 1'
#
loop_
_entity.id
_entity.type
_entity.pdbx_description
1 polymer ?
#
loop_
_entity_poly.entity_id
_entity_poly.type
_entity_poly.pdbx_seq_one_letter_code
_entity_poly.pdbx_strand_id
1 'polypeptide(L)' 'MNPRAARQASGMTRNEWASAMGVSVLTTKRWEQHGSRYARSPTQHRVERMERVLTGCGVDLREVMG' A
#
# COMPACT_ATOMS: atom_id res chain seq x y z
N MET A 1 -1.60 -7.00 -5.54
CA MET A 1 -1.33 -5.55 -5.51
C MET A 1 0.04 -5.28 -4.89
N ASN A 2 0.88 -4.48 -5.54
CA ASN A 2 2.17 -4.03 -4.99
C ASN A 2 1.95 -2.82 -4.05
N PRO A 3 2.27 -2.90 -2.74
CA PRO A 3 2.04 -1.81 -1.79
C PRO A 3 2.79 -0.51 -2.12
N ARG A 4 3.99 -0.62 -2.71
CA ARG A 4 4.78 0.55 -3.11
C ARG A 4 4.12 1.27 -4.28
N ALA A 5 3.70 0.51 -5.30
CA ALA A 5 3.02 1.06 -6.48
C ALA A 5 1.69 1.71 -6.08
N ALA A 6 0.90 1.03 -5.25
CA ALA A 6 -0.36 1.56 -4.73
C ALA A 6 -0.17 2.92 -4.03
N ARG A 7 0.81 3.02 -3.12
CA ARG A 7 1.08 4.29 -2.45
C ARG A 7 1.54 5.38 -3.44
N GLN A 8 2.39 5.04 -4.39
CA GLN A 8 2.87 6.02 -5.38
C GLN A 8 1.71 6.53 -6.24
N ALA A 9 0.80 5.65 -6.65
CA ALA A 9 -0.39 6.02 -7.42
C ALA A 9 -1.37 6.89 -6.63
N SER A 10 -1.48 6.69 -5.31
CA SER A 10 -2.33 7.54 -4.47
C SER A 10 -1.75 8.93 -4.19
N GLY A 11 -0.50 9.20 -4.58
CA GLY A 11 0.21 10.46 -4.28
C GLY A 11 0.58 10.63 -2.80
N MET A 12 0.31 9.64 -1.95
CA MET A 12 0.54 9.75 -0.51
C MET A 12 2.00 9.58 -0.13
N THR A 13 2.44 10.36 0.86
CA THR A 13 3.65 10.05 1.61
C THR A 13 3.49 8.72 2.36
N ARG A 14 4.61 8.15 2.81
CA ARG A 14 4.56 6.89 3.57
C ARG A 14 3.82 7.02 4.91
N ASN A 15 3.83 8.22 5.51
CA ASN A 15 3.14 8.50 6.76
C ASN A 15 1.61 8.57 6.55
N GLU A 16 1.17 9.33 5.54
CA GLU A 16 -0.25 9.42 5.17
C GLU A 16 -0.79 8.04 4.78
N TRP A 17 -0.03 7.28 4.00
CA TRP A 17 -0.39 5.92 3.65
C TRP A 17 -0.52 5.00 4.86
N ALA A 18 0.44 5.05 5.78
CA ALA A 18 0.38 4.25 7.01
C ALA A 18 -0.86 4.61 7.84
N SER A 19 -1.19 5.91 7.95
CA SER A 19 -2.40 6.40 8.60
C SER A 19 -3.67 5.90 7.91
N ALA A 20 -3.78 6.06 6.59
CA ALA A 20 -4.91 5.59 5.79
C ALA A 20 -5.09 4.06 5.88
N MET A 21 -3.98 3.33 5.94
CA MET A 21 -3.98 1.88 6.13
C MET A 21 -4.28 1.47 7.57
N GLY A 22 -4.14 2.34 8.57
CA GLY A 22 -4.27 1.97 9.99
C GLY A 22 -3.15 1.04 10.44
N VAL A 23 -1.90 1.36 10.08
CA VAL A 23 -0.69 0.61 10.43
C VAL A 23 0.45 1.58 10.80
N SER A 24 1.54 1.03 11.35
CA SER A 24 2.76 1.80 11.54
C SER A 24 3.48 2.06 10.21
N VAL A 25 4.27 3.13 10.15
CA VAL A 25 5.15 3.43 9.00
C VAL A 25 6.15 2.31 8.75
N LEU A 26 6.62 1.63 9.80
CA LEU A 26 7.51 0.48 9.70
C LEU A 26 6.82 -0.70 8.99
N THR A 27 5.54 -0.94 9.26
CA THR A 27 4.75 -1.94 8.55
C THR A 27 4.73 -1.65 7.05
N THR A 28 4.44 -0.40 6.67
CA THR A 28 4.51 0.04 5.28
C THR A 28 5.89 -0.18 4.68
N LYS A 29 6.98 0.20 5.38
CA LYS A 29 8.35 -0.04 4.90
C LYS A 29 8.63 -1.52 4.63
N ARG A 30 8.16 -2.42 5.51
CA ARG A 30 8.33 -3.88 5.35
C ARG A 30 7.52 -4.44 4.17
N TRP A 31 6.37 -3.85 3.87
CA TRP A 31 5.55 -4.20 2.70
C TRP A 31 6.17 -3.73 1.37
N GLU A 32 6.88 -2.61 1.37
CA GLU A 32 7.53 -2.06 0.18
C GLU A 32 8.94 -2.63 -0.09
N GLN A 33 9.47 -3.42 0.84
CA GLN A 33 10.78 -4.05 0.70
C GLN A 33 10.66 -5.39 -0.04
N HIS A 34 11.52 -5.58 -1.04
CA HIS A 34 11.72 -6.86 -1.71
C HIS A 34 13.10 -7.43 -1.33
N GLY A 35 13.20 -8.75 -1.15
CA GLY A 35 14.48 -9.44 -0.87
C GLY A 35 15.09 -9.25 0.53
N SER A 36 14.43 -8.51 1.42
CA SER A 36 14.88 -8.31 2.81
C SER A 36 14.38 -9.43 3.73
N ARG A 37 15.18 -9.85 4.73
CA ARG A 37 14.73 -10.79 5.78
C ARG A 37 13.52 -10.28 6.59
N TYR A 38 13.30 -8.96 6.56
CA TYR A 38 12.20 -8.29 7.24
C TYR A 38 11.03 -7.97 6.32
N ALA A 39 11.12 -8.30 5.03
CA ALA A 39 10.01 -8.15 4.11
C ALA A 39 8.80 -8.93 4.62
N ARG A 40 7.63 -8.33 4.49
CA ARG A 40 6.35 -8.93 4.88
C ARG A 40 5.34 -8.64 3.79
N SER A 41 4.47 -9.61 3.54
CA SER A 41 3.31 -9.39 2.67
C SER A 41 2.16 -8.80 3.49
N PRO A 42 1.38 -7.86 2.94
CA PRO A 42 0.10 -7.48 3.52
C PRO A 42 -0.84 -8.69 3.57
N THR A 43 -1.74 -8.73 4.56
CA THR A 43 -2.83 -9.71 4.57
C THR A 43 -3.88 -9.34 3.50
N GLN A 44 -4.75 -10.27 3.13
CA GLN A 44 -5.85 -10.00 2.20
C GLN A 44 -6.72 -8.81 2.65
N HIS A 45 -7.08 -8.74 3.93
CA HIS A 45 -7.82 -7.61 4.49
C HIS A 45 -7.11 -6.26 4.27
N ARG A 46 -5.77 -6.25 4.29
CA ARG A 46 -5.00 -5.03 4.00
C ARG A 46 -5.01 -4.71 2.52
N VAL A 47 -4.95 -5.70 1.65
CA VAL A 47 -5.09 -5.51 0.19
C VAL A 47 -6.45 -4.90 -0.14
N GLU A 48 -7.55 -5.43 0.41
CA GLU A 48 -8.90 -4.88 0.23
C GLU A 48 -9.04 -3.44 0.77
N ARG A 49 -8.25 -3.08 1.80
CA ARG A 49 -8.20 -1.71 2.29
C ARG A 49 -7.41 -0.79 1.35
N MET A 50 -6.32 -1.27 0.76
CA MET A 50 -5.59 -0.53 -0.26
C MET A 50 -6.49 -0.20 -1.44
N GLU A 51 -7.22 -1.18 -1.96
CA GLU A 51 -8.19 -0.99 -3.05
C GLU A 51 -9.21 0.11 -2.72
N ARG A 52 -9.81 0.05 -1.53
CA ARG A 52 -10.76 1.09 -1.07
C ARG A 52 -10.14 2.48 -1.00
N VAL A 53 -8.91 2.59 -0.51
CA VAL A 53 -8.21 3.89 -0.45
C VAL A 53 -7.90 4.41 -1.84
N LEU A 54 -7.42 3.55 -2.75
CA LEU A 54 -7.14 3.92 -4.13
C LEU A 54 -8.39 4.40 -4.87
N THR A 55 -9.51 3.69 -4.72
CA THR A 55 -10.81 4.12 -5.27
C THR A 55 -11.23 5.48 -4.70
N GLY A 56 -11.06 5.69 -3.39
CA GLY A 56 -11.33 6.98 -2.75
C GLY A 56 -10.43 8.13 -3.23
N CYS A 57 -9.23 7.82 -3.73
CA CYS A 57 -8.32 8.77 -4.36
C CYS A 57 -8.57 8.98 -5.86
N GLY A 58 -9.55 8.27 -6.45
CA GLY A 58 -9.81 8.33 -7.90
C GLY A 58 -8.77 7.60 -8.76
N VAL A 59 -7.98 6.71 -8.16
CA VAL A 59 -6.98 5.91 -8.89
C VAL A 59 -7.66 4.72 -9.56
N ASP A 60 -7.39 4.50 -10.85
CA ASP A 60 -7.83 3.30 -11.55
C ASP A 60 -6.98 2.11 -11.12
N LEU A 61 -7.61 1.14 -10.46
CA LEU A 61 -6.93 -0.06 -9.95
C LEU A 61 -6.25 -0.87 -11.05
N ARG A 62 -6.72 -0.80 -12.30
CA ARG A 62 -6.10 -1.48 -13.45
C ARG A 62 -4.69 -0.97 -13.73
N GLU A 63 -4.43 0.32 -13.47
CA GLU A 63 -3.11 0.94 -13.64
C GLU A 63 -2.10 0.49 -12.57
N VAL A 64 -2.59 0.01 -11.42
CA VAL A 64 -1.77 -0.40 -10.26
C VAL A 64 -1.60 -1.92 -10.17
N MET A 65 -2.54 -2.67 -10.72
CA MET A 65 -2.56 -4.14 -10.69
C MET A 65 -1.91 -4.80 -11.92
N GLY A 66 -1.68 -4.03 -12.99
CA GLY A 66 -1.02 -4.47 -14.22
C GLY A 66 0.49 -4.71 -14.08
#